data_AF-A0AAF0PSR8-F1
#
_entry.id   AF-A0AAF0PSR8-F1
#
_cell.length_a   1.000
_cell.length_b   1.000
_cell.length_c   1.000
_cell.angle_alpha   90.00
_cell.angle_beta   90.00
_cell.angle_gamma   90.00
#
_symmetry.space_group_name_H-M   'P 1'
#
loop_
_entity.id
_entity.type
_entity.pdbx_description
1 polymer ?
#
loop_
_entity_poly.entity_id
_entity_poly.type
_entity_poly.pdbx_seq_one_letter_code
_entity_poly.pdbx_strand_id
1 'polypeptide(L)'
;MLKNFMGDPSLIIPTEDIEIKDSLSYEEIPIEILDRQVCKLRTKEVASVKVLWRNQFVEEATWEAKEDMKKRYPHLFEPGKIPNQGTNSLLSTL
;
A
#
# COMPACT_ATOMS: atom_id res chain seq x y z
N MET A 1 -41.88 -5.29 -34.96
CA MET A 1 -41.40 -6.68 -34.82
C MET A 1 -40.22 -6.68 -33.86
N LEU A 2 -40.37 -7.22 -32.65
CA LEU A 2 -39.26 -7.41 -31.70
C LEU A 2 -38.57 -8.74 -32.01
N LYS A 3 -37.24 -8.73 -32.12
CA LYS A 3 -36.42 -9.95 -32.15
C LYS A 3 -36.14 -10.34 -30.70
N ASN A 4 -36.65 -11.50 -30.28
CA ASN A 4 -36.34 -12.07 -28.97
C ASN A 4 -34.86 -12.44 -28.94
N PHE A 5 -34.07 -11.69 -28.18
CA PHE A 5 -32.68 -12.03 -27.90
C PHE A 5 -32.70 -13.07 -26.77
N MET A 6 -32.56 -14.34 -27.13
CA MET A 6 -32.28 -15.39 -26.15
C MET A 6 -30.85 -15.17 -25.66
N GLY A 7 -30.69 -14.81 -24.39
CA GLY A 7 -29.39 -14.54 -23.78
C GLY A 7 -28.44 -15.72 -24.01
N ASP A 8 -27.35 -15.45 -24.71
CA ASP A 8 -26.31 -16.42 -24.99
C ASP A 8 -25.55 -16.73 -23.68
N PRO A 9 -25.53 -17.99 -23.19
CA PRO A 9 -24.81 -18.36 -21.98
C PRO A 9 -23.29 -18.18 -22.11
N SER A 10 -22.75 -17.93 -23.31
CA SER A 10 -21.35 -17.56 -23.50
C SER A 10 -21.01 -16.13 -23.05
N LEU A 11 -22.01 -15.29 -22.76
CA LEU A 11 -21.82 -13.95 -22.18
C LEU A 11 -21.64 -13.97 -20.65
N ILE A 12 -21.63 -15.15 -20.04
CA ILE A 12 -21.34 -15.30 -18.62
C ILE A 12 -19.85 -15.06 -18.43
N ILE A 13 -19.50 -13.83 -18.05
CA ILE A 13 -18.17 -13.50 -17.56
C ILE A 13 -17.96 -14.32 -16.28
N PRO A 14 -16.92 -15.17 -16.21
CA PRO A 14 -16.59 -15.85 -14.97
C PRO A 14 -16.31 -14.78 -13.92
N THR A 15 -17.16 -14.69 -12.91
CA THR A 15 -16.83 -13.95 -11.69
C THR A 15 -15.69 -14.72 -11.05
N GLU A 16 -14.47 -14.20 -11.15
CA GLU A 16 -13.38 -14.62 -10.29
C GLU A 16 -13.90 -14.51 -8.85
N ASP A 17 -13.85 -15.61 -8.11
CA ASP A 17 -14.26 -15.66 -6.71
C ASP A 17 -13.34 -14.75 -5.92
N ILE A 18 -13.69 -13.47 -5.85
CA ILE A 18 -13.06 -12.52 -4.94
C ILE A 18 -13.48 -12.99 -3.56
N GLU A 19 -12.56 -13.60 -2.81
CA GLU A 19 -12.73 -13.90 -1.39
C GLU A 19 -12.95 -12.57 -0.64
N ILE A 20 -14.20 -12.13 -0.55
CA ILE A 20 -14.59 -10.98 0.26
C ILE A 20 -14.46 -11.45 1.71
N LYS A 21 -13.39 -11.04 2.38
CA LYS A 21 -13.24 -11.19 3.82
C LYS A 21 -14.45 -10.49 4.48
N ASP A 22 -15.21 -11.21 5.30
CA ASP A 22 -16.44 -10.70 5.95
C ASP A 22 -16.23 -9.40 6.76
N SER A 23 -14.99 -9.11 7.14
CA SER A 23 -14.61 -7.79 7.60
C SER A 23 -14.40 -6.86 6.40
N LEU A 24 -15.33 -5.95 6.13
CA LEU A 24 -15.16 -4.84 5.16
C LEU A 24 -14.00 -3.87 5.49
N SER A 25 -13.15 -4.20 6.48
CA SER A 25 -11.95 -3.49 6.85
C SER A 25 -10.75 -4.16 6.21
N TYR A 26 -10.08 -3.44 5.30
CA TYR A 26 -8.78 -3.83 4.79
C TYR A 26 -7.68 -3.46 5.80
N GLU A 27 -6.64 -4.29 5.89
CA GLU A 27 -5.46 -3.98 6.69
C GLU A 27 -4.44 -3.27 5.80
N GLU A 28 -4.30 -1.95 5.98
CA GLU A 28 -3.30 -1.15 5.29
C GLU A 28 -1.95 -1.27 6.00
N ILE A 29 -0.95 -1.79 5.30
CA ILE A 29 0.40 -1.99 5.86
C ILE A 29 1.31 -0.89 5.32
N PRO A 30 1.94 -0.06 6.16
CA PRO A 30 2.90 0.92 5.70
C PRO A 30 4.19 0.21 5.28
N ILE A 31 4.61 0.43 4.03
CA ILE A 31 5.79 -0.20 3.43
C ILE A 31 7.03 0.64 3.74
N GLU A 32 7.00 1.92 3.34
CA GLU A 32 8.16 2.79 3.39
C GLU A 32 7.78 4.28 3.38
N ILE A 33 8.74 5.12 3.77
CA ILE A 33 8.63 6.56 3.66
C ILE A 33 9.32 7.00 2.37
N LEU A 34 8.51 7.44 1.41
CA LEU A 34 8.97 7.88 0.09
C LEU A 34 9.57 9.28 0.12
N ASP A 35 9.03 10.17 0.96
CA ASP A 35 9.45 11.57 1.00
C ASP A 35 9.17 12.21 2.36
N ARG A 36 9.79 13.36 2.62
CA ARG A 36 9.69 14.13 3.86
C ARG A 36 9.64 15.61 3.55
N GLN A 37 8.65 16.31 4.09
CA GLN A 37 8.54 17.76 3.93
C GLN A 37 8.15 18.47 5.21
N VAL A 38 8.39 19.78 5.24
CA VAL A 38 7.91 20.67 6.31
C VAL A 38 6.96 21.69 5.69
N CYS A 39 5.67 21.55 6.01
CA CYS A 39 4.62 22.45 5.60
C CYS A 39 4.63 23.69 6.49
N LYS A 40 4.96 24.86 5.92
CA LYS A 40 4.84 26.14 6.62
C LYS A 40 3.41 26.65 6.50
N LEU A 41 2.69 26.67 7.62
CA LEU A 41 1.41 27.34 7.76
C LEU A 41 1.62 28.77 8.25
N ARG A 42 0.57 29.59 8.21
CA ARG A 42 0.63 31.01 8.64
C ARG A 42 1.16 31.19 10.06
N THR A 43 0.93 30.22 10.94
CA THR A 43 1.23 30.32 12.38
C THR A 43 2.19 29.26 12.90
N LYS A 44 2.48 28.20 12.13
CA LYS A 44 3.32 27.09 12.57
C LYS A 44 3.93 26.34 11.40
N GLU A 45 5.00 25.62 11.67
CA GLU A 45 5.57 24.64 10.75
C GLU A 45 5.15 23.23 11.18
N VAL A 46 4.76 22.38 10.23
CA VAL A 46 4.32 21.00 10.48
C VAL A 46 5.12 20.05 9.60
N ALA A 47 5.73 19.04 10.19
CA ALA A 47 6.46 18.03 9.44
C ALA A 47 5.51 16.91 8.96
N SER A 48 5.61 16.57 7.68
CA SER A 48 4.83 15.49 7.06
C SER A 48 5.76 14.53 6.33
N VAL A 49 5.36 13.27 6.28
CA VAL A 49 6.06 12.21 5.54
C VAL A 49 5.11 11.58 4.53
N LYS A 50 5.63 11.29 3.34
CA LYS A 50 4.88 10.55 2.33
C LYS A 50 5.08 9.06 2.58
N VAL A 51 4.02 8.36 2.91
CA VAL A 51 4.06 6.95 3.29
C VAL A 51 3.44 6.14 2.17
N LEU A 52 4.15 5.12 1.70
CA LEU A 52 3.61 4.12 0.80
C LEU A 52 2.88 3.06 1.63
N TRP A 53 1.63 2.79 1.29
CA TRP A 53 0.78 1.79 1.91
C TRP A 53 0.53 0.65 0.94
N ARG A 54 0.55 -0.57 1.45
CA ARG A 54 0.09 -1.76 0.75
C ARG A 54 -1.28 -2.15 1.26
N ASN A 55 -2.26 -2.18 0.36
CA ASN A 55 -3.46 -2.98 0.54
C ASN A 55 -3.37 -4.26 -0.32
N GLN A 56 -4.34 -5.15 -0.23
CA GLN A 56 -4.42 -6.43 -0.94
C GLN A 56 -4.32 -6.28 -2.47
N PHE A 57 -4.79 -5.16 -3.03
CA PHE A 57 -4.90 -4.97 -4.48
C PHE A 57 -4.20 -3.72 -5.03
N VAL A 58 -3.84 -2.76 -4.17
CA VAL A 58 -3.37 -1.44 -4.58
C VAL A 58 -2.29 -0.94 -3.63
N GLU A 59 -1.27 -0.30 -4.20
CA GLU A 59 -0.33 0.53 -3.46
C GLU A 59 -0.73 2.00 -3.58
N GLU A 60 -0.85 2.69 -2.45
CA GLU A 60 -1.23 4.10 -2.38
C GLU A 60 -0.23 4.89 -1.54
N ALA A 61 0.00 6.16 -1.87
CA ALA A 61 0.89 7.02 -1.12
C ALA A 61 0.16 8.24 -0.53
N THR A 62 0.10 8.33 0.79
CA THR A 62 -0.54 9.45 1.52
C THR A 62 0.49 10.29 2.26
N TRP A 63 0.11 11.53 2.59
CA TRP A 63 0.92 12.42 3.44
C TRP A 63 0.42 12.36 4.88
N GLU A 64 1.25 11.84 5.78
CA GLU A 64 0.93 11.68 7.19
C GLU A 64 1.78 12.59 8.07
N ALA A 65 1.27 12.91 9.27
CA ALA A 65 2.03 13.64 10.26
C ALA A 65 3.25 12.82 10.71
N LYS A 66 4.44 13.42 10.65
CA LYS A 66 5.69 12.73 10.97
C LYS A 66 5.69 12.19 12.40
N GLU A 67 5.17 12.95 13.34
CA GLU A 67 5.11 12.62 14.76
C GLU A 67 4.23 11.39 15.01
N ASP A 68 3.08 11.31 14.32
CA ASP A 68 2.16 10.17 14.43
C ASP A 68 2.76 8.91 13.83
N MET A 69 3.38 9.02 12.66
CA MET A 69 4.07 7.90 12.01
C MET A 69 5.23 7.39 12.85
N LYS A 70 6.02 8.27 13.47
CA LYS A 70 7.09 7.85 14.39
C LYS A 70 6.56 7.10 15.61
N LYS A 71 5.40 7.49 16.12
CA LYS A 71 4.80 6.87 17.30
C LYS A 71 4.22 5.48 16.98
N ARG A 72 3.55 5.34 15.84
CA ARG A 72 2.89 4.09 15.43
C ARG A 72 3.84 3.11 14.75
N TYR A 73 4.76 3.62 13.93
CA TYR A 73 5.64 2.84 13.08
C TYR A 73 7.09 3.34 13.18
N PRO A 74 7.71 3.27 14.38
CA PRO A 74 9.07 3.76 14.60
C PRO A 74 10.11 3.10 13.69
N HIS A 75 9.89 1.83 13.31
CA HIS A 75 10.76 1.05 12.44
C HIS A 75 10.94 1.67 11.04
N LEU A 76 9.96 2.43 10.53
CA LEU A 76 10.09 3.12 9.23
C LEU A 76 11.09 4.28 9.26
N PHE A 77 11.52 4.70 10.45
CA PHE A 77 12.47 5.80 10.65
C PHE A 77 13.86 5.30 11.06
N GLU A 78 14.04 3.99 11.24
CA GLU A 78 15.33 3.39 11.58
C GLU A 78 16.15 3.15 10.31
N PRO A 79 17.33 3.78 10.14
CA PRO A 79 18.19 3.50 9.00
C PRO A 79 18.82 2.10 9.16
N GLY A 80 18.47 1.16 8.27
CA GLY A 80 19.31 -0.02 8.05
C GLY A 80 18.77 -1.39 8.49
N LYS A 81 17.45 -1.63 8.46
CA LYS A 81 16.94 -3.00 8.33
C LYS A 81 16.04 -3.10 7.11
N ILE A 82 16.66 -3.38 5.97
CA ILE A 82 15.95 -3.97 4.83
C ILE A 82 15.31 -5.26 5.38
N PRO A 83 13.99 -5.43 5.33
CA PRO A 83 13.37 -6.71 5.67
C PRO A 83 13.80 -7.71 4.59
N ASN A 84 14.84 -8.48 4.92
CA ASN A 84 15.37 -9.66 4.24
C ASN A 84 14.66 -10.02 2.92
N GLN A 85 14.99 -9.34 1.83
CA GLN A 85 14.96 -10.02 0.55
C GLN A 85 16.17 -10.95 0.53
N GLY A 86 15.91 -12.24 0.34
CA GLY A 86 16.92 -13.30 0.33
C GLY A 86 18.07 -12.94 -0.60
N THR A 87 19.14 -12.39 -0.04
CA THR A 87 20.43 -12.33 -0.69
C THR A 87 21.04 -13.70 -0.47
N ASN A 88 20.89 -14.56 -1.48
CA ASN A 88 21.77 -15.71 -1.63
C ASN A 88 23.18 -15.16 -1.88
N SER A 89 23.85 -14.83 -0.78
CA SER A 89 25.28 -14.54 -0.74
C SER A 89 26.02 -15.83 -1.05
N LEU A 90 26.19 -16.14 -2.32
CA LEU A 90 27.23 -17.06 -2.78
C LEU A 90 27.89 -16.49 -4.05
N LEU A 91 29.22 -16.48 -3.99
CA LEU A 91 30.21 -16.13 -5.03
C LEU A 91 30.82 -14.72 -4.98
N SER A 92 31.51 -14.42 -3.88
CA SER A 92 32.84 -13.81 -4.02
C SER A 92 33.81 -14.38 -2.98
N THR A 93 34.43 -15.50 -3.33
CA THR A 93 35.75 -15.87 -2.83
C THR A 93 36.45 -16.61 -3.95
N LEU A 94 37.65 -16.10 -4.28
CA LEU A 94 38.61 -16.42 -5.36
C LEU A 94 38.46 -15.58 -6.63
#